data_AF-A0A8S4QGR0-F1
#
_entry.id   AF-A0A8S4QGR0-F1
#
_cell.length_a   1.000
_cell.length_b   1.000
_cell.length_c   1.000
_cell.angle_alpha   90.00
_cell.angle_beta   90.00
_cell.angle_gamma   90.00
#
_symmetry.space_group_name_H-M   'P 1'
#
loop_
_entity.id
_entity.type
_entity.pdbx_description
1 polymer ?
#
loop_
_entity_poly.entity_id
_entity_poly.type
_entity_poly.pdbx_seq_one_letter_code
_entity_poly.pdbx_strand_id
1 'polypeptide(L)'
;MYNSTPHSVTGKSPAELFYRRQFRDKFPSIVDVEFAEVDSETRDKDTEMKAKGKEYADRRRHATESTLQGGEKVYVENMTKDNKLSTMFNDVPHTIINKEGNDVELQNDDSGQRLRRNVVHLKRVEGQWKVCEDGNQKDCVDTNDNNDDHKQTT
;
A
#
# COMPACT_ATOMS: atom_id res chain seq x y z
N MET A 1 -4.11 -34.42 0.69
CA MET A 1 -4.44 -33.75 1.97
C MET A 1 -4.86 -32.31 1.75
N TYR A 2 -4.07 -31.49 1.04
CA TYR A 2 -4.38 -30.08 0.75
C TYR A 2 -5.81 -29.83 0.22
N ASN A 3 -6.27 -30.62 -0.76
CA ASN A 3 -7.57 -30.42 -1.40
C ASN A 3 -8.79 -30.79 -0.53
N SER A 4 -8.61 -31.56 0.53
CA SER A 4 -9.69 -32.07 1.38
C SER A 4 -9.74 -31.40 2.76
N THR A 5 -8.73 -30.59 3.09
CA THR A 5 -8.66 -29.91 4.39
C THR A 5 -9.38 -28.58 4.30
N PRO A 6 -10.30 -28.25 5.22
CA PRO A 6 -10.96 -26.95 5.25
C PRO A 6 -9.96 -25.83 5.56
N HIS A 7 -10.08 -24.71 4.85
CA HIS A 7 -9.24 -23.53 5.07
C HIS A 7 -9.76 -22.71 6.26
N SER A 8 -8.86 -22.09 7.05
CA SER A 8 -9.24 -21.36 8.26
C SER A 8 -10.12 -20.13 8.01
N VAL A 9 -9.98 -19.49 6.85
CA VAL A 9 -10.75 -18.29 6.46
C VAL A 9 -12.14 -18.67 5.97
N THR A 10 -12.23 -19.54 4.97
CA THR A 10 -13.49 -19.89 4.30
C THR A 10 -14.24 -21.03 4.99
N GLY A 11 -13.57 -21.83 5.82
CA GLY A 11 -14.14 -23.04 6.44
C GLY A 11 -14.40 -24.20 5.48
N LYS A 12 -14.16 -24.01 4.17
CA LYS A 12 -14.37 -25.00 3.11
C LYS A 12 -13.06 -25.47 2.53
N SER A 13 -13.04 -26.69 2.02
CA SER A 13 -11.85 -27.24 1.36
C SER A 13 -11.72 -26.73 -0.08
N PRO A 14 -10.50 -26.67 -0.65
CA PRO A 14 -10.33 -26.28 -2.06
C PRO A 14 -11.16 -27.13 -3.04
N ALA A 15 -11.30 -28.43 -2.79
CA ALA A 15 -12.13 -29.30 -3.62
C ALA A 15 -13.62 -28.95 -3.53
N GLU A 16 -14.11 -28.60 -2.34
CA GLU A 16 -15.51 -28.23 -2.15
C GLU A 16 -15.86 -26.93 -2.88
N LEU A 17 -14.97 -25.94 -2.84
CA LEU A 17 -15.15 -24.68 -3.58
C LEU A 17 -15.19 -24.90 -5.10
N PHE A 18 -14.35 -25.80 -5.60
CA PHE A 18 -14.22 -26.05 -7.04
C PHE A 18 -15.35 -26.95 -7.58
N TYR A 19 -15.64 -28.05 -6.89
CA TYR A 19 -16.61 -29.05 -7.34
C TYR A 19 -18.02 -28.85 -6.77
N ARG A 20 -18.20 -27.85 -5.90
CA ARG A 20 -19.46 -27.55 -5.19
C ARG A 20 -20.04 -28.77 -4.45
N ARG A 21 -19.15 -29.66 -4.01
CA ARG A 21 -19.47 -30.90 -3.32
C ARG A 21 -18.30 -31.28 -2.41
N GLN A 22 -18.62 -31.70 -1.19
CA GLN A 22 -17.63 -32.26 -0.29
C GLN A 22 -17.26 -33.69 -0.71
N PHE A 23 -15.95 -33.95 -0.89
CA PHE A 23 -15.45 -35.30 -1.09
C PHE A 23 -15.41 -36.08 0.22
N ARG A 24 -15.78 -37.36 0.15
CA ARG A 24 -15.73 -38.23 1.33
C ARG A 24 -14.30 -38.65 1.60
N ASP A 25 -13.76 -38.18 2.71
CA ASP A 25 -12.43 -38.50 3.19
C ASP A 25 -12.49 -39.64 4.22
N LYS A 26 -11.34 -39.97 4.82
CA LYS A 26 -11.22 -41.08 5.80
C LYS A 26 -11.74 -40.69 7.19
N PHE A 27 -12.12 -39.43 7.41
CA PHE A 27 -12.66 -38.99 8.67
C PHE A 27 -14.17 -39.25 8.73
N PRO A 28 -14.68 -39.82 9.83
CA PRO A 28 -16.12 -39.99 9.99
C PRO A 28 -16.75 -38.61 10.13
N SER A 29 -17.54 -38.21 9.13
CA SER A 29 -18.32 -36.98 9.14
C SER A 29 -19.79 -37.30 8.88
N ILE A 30 -20.66 -36.70 9.70
CA ILE A 30 -22.11 -36.73 9.51
C ILE A 30 -22.41 -35.48 8.68
N VAL A 31 -22.27 -35.60 7.36
CA VAL A 31 -22.54 -34.48 6.46
C VAL A 31 -23.90 -34.72 5.83
N ASP A 32 -24.87 -33.87 6.15
CA ASP A 32 -26.12 -33.84 5.42
C ASP A 32 -25.82 -33.37 3.99
N VAL A 33 -26.29 -34.15 3.01
CA VAL A 33 -26.15 -33.86 1.58
C VAL A 33 -27.17 -32.78 1.18
N GLU A 34 -27.29 -31.73 2.00
CA GLU A 34 -28.05 -30.55 1.63
C GLU A 34 -27.12 -29.68 0.79
N PHE A 35 -27.27 -29.83 -0.53
CA PHE A 35 -26.72 -28.92 -1.53
C PHE A 35 -27.47 -27.57 -1.45
N ALA A 36 -27.35 -26.88 -0.32
CA ALA A 36 -27.88 -25.54 -0.12
C ALA A 36 -26.78 -24.54 -0.46
N GLU A 37 -26.97 -23.79 -1.56
CA GLU A 37 -26.39 -22.46 -1.85
C GLU A 37 -25.09 -22.07 -1.09
N VAL A 38 -24.04 -22.91 -1.15
CA VAL A 38 -22.81 -22.77 -0.33
C VAL A 38 -22.01 -21.51 -0.67
N ASP A 39 -22.26 -20.93 -1.85
CA ASP A 39 -21.47 -19.85 -2.41
C ASP A 39 -21.68 -18.52 -1.66
N SER A 40 -22.88 -18.23 -1.16
CA SER A 40 -23.15 -16.96 -0.44
C SER A 40 -22.47 -16.93 0.93
N GLU A 41 -22.76 -17.91 1.79
CA GLU A 41 -22.18 -18.00 3.14
C GLU A 41 -20.65 -17.99 3.11
N THR A 42 -20.06 -18.72 2.18
CA THR A 42 -18.60 -18.81 2.06
C THR A 42 -17.99 -17.48 1.64
N ARG A 43 -18.63 -16.76 0.73
CA ARG A 43 -18.19 -15.41 0.32
C ARG A 43 -18.32 -14.42 1.45
N ASP A 44 -19.44 -14.43 2.17
CA ASP A 44 -19.69 -13.52 3.29
C ASP A 44 -18.61 -13.73 4.35
N LYS A 45 -18.37 -14.98 4.77
CA LYS A 45 -17.31 -15.31 5.73
C LYS A 45 -15.91 -14.93 5.27
N ASP A 46 -15.59 -15.16 3.99
CA ASP A 46 -14.29 -14.77 3.41
C ASP A 46 -14.10 -13.25 3.45
N THR A 47 -15.12 -12.48 3.06
CA THR A 47 -15.07 -11.02 3.07
C THR A 47 -14.93 -10.47 4.49
N GLU A 48 -15.70 -10.99 5.45
CA GLU A 48 -15.61 -10.61 6.86
C GLU A 48 -14.21 -10.89 7.44
N MET A 49 -13.67 -12.09 7.20
CA MET A 49 -12.39 -12.49 7.74
C MET A 49 -11.23 -11.73 7.09
N LYS A 50 -11.32 -11.42 5.79
CA LYS A 50 -10.36 -10.54 5.10
C LYS A 50 -10.44 -9.11 5.63
N ALA A 51 -11.64 -8.58 5.89
CA ALA A 51 -11.81 -7.24 6.47
C ALA A 51 -11.19 -7.16 7.88
N LYS A 52 -11.47 -8.14 8.74
CA LYS A 52 -10.85 -8.26 10.08
C LYS A 52 -9.33 -8.38 9.99
N GLY A 53 -8.84 -9.19 9.05
CA GLY A 53 -7.40 -9.35 8.80
C GLY A 53 -6.73 -8.06 8.33
N LYS A 54 -7.40 -7.30 7.45
CA LYS A 54 -6.95 -5.97 6.99
C LYS A 54 -6.87 -4.99 8.16
N GLU A 55 -7.94 -4.82 8.92
CA GLU A 55 -7.97 -3.91 10.06
C GLU A 55 -6.89 -4.25 11.11
N TYR A 56 -6.73 -5.54 11.43
CA TYR A 56 -5.68 -5.98 12.35
C TYR A 56 -4.28 -5.67 11.83
N ALA A 57 -4.03 -5.91 10.54
CA ALA A 57 -2.76 -5.64 9.90
C ALA A 57 -2.46 -4.13 9.84
N ASP A 58 -3.45 -3.32 9.46
CA ASP A 58 -3.34 -1.86 9.36
C ASP A 58 -3.04 -1.27 10.75
N ARG A 59 -3.78 -1.69 11.78
CA ARG A 59 -3.54 -1.27 13.18
C ARG A 59 -2.18 -1.71 13.69
N ARG A 60 -1.78 -2.95 13.44
CA ARG A 60 -0.48 -3.49 13.91
C ARG A 60 0.70 -2.80 13.23
N ARG A 61 0.56 -2.40 11.96
CA ARG A 61 1.62 -1.75 11.18
C ARG A 61 1.55 -0.22 11.23
N HIS A 62 0.55 0.36 11.89
CA HIS A 62 0.29 1.81 11.88
C HIS A 62 0.16 2.36 10.46
N ALA A 63 -0.55 1.61 9.60
CA ALA A 63 -0.77 2.02 8.21
C ALA A 63 -1.55 3.34 8.17
N THR A 64 -1.14 4.25 7.30
CA THR A 64 -1.76 5.56 7.09
C THR A 64 -2.13 5.70 5.62
N GLU A 65 -3.25 6.37 5.35
CA GLU A 65 -3.70 6.65 3.99
C GLU A 65 -2.70 7.55 3.25
N SER A 66 -2.57 7.34 1.94
CA SER A 66 -1.64 8.11 1.13
C SER A 66 -2.22 9.47 0.74
N THR A 67 -1.54 10.55 1.11
CA THR A 67 -1.98 11.93 0.81
C THR A 67 -1.63 12.41 -0.59
N LEU A 68 -0.85 11.65 -1.37
CA LEU A 68 -0.40 12.05 -2.71
C LEU A 68 -1.57 12.19 -3.68
N GLN A 69 -1.56 13.26 -4.49
CA GLN A 69 -2.55 13.53 -5.53
C GLN A 69 -1.89 13.77 -6.90
N GLY A 70 -2.71 13.72 -7.95
CA GLY A 70 -2.26 14.04 -9.31
C GLY A 70 -1.78 15.50 -9.41
N GLY A 71 -0.68 15.72 -10.12
CA GLY A 71 -0.03 17.02 -10.29
C GLY A 71 1.05 17.36 -9.26
N GLU A 72 1.22 16.55 -8.20
CA GLU A 72 2.31 16.75 -7.24
C GLU A 72 3.66 16.25 -7.78
N LYS A 73 4.75 16.88 -7.32
CA LYS A 73 6.12 16.44 -7.59
C LYS A 73 6.59 15.47 -6.51
N VAL A 74 7.16 14.35 -6.96
CA VAL A 74 7.68 13.29 -6.10
C VAL A 74 9.06 12.83 -6.55
N TYR A 75 9.86 12.39 -5.60
CA TYR A 75 11.06 11.61 -5.85
C TYR A 75 10.73 10.12 -5.90
N VAL A 76 11.44 9.40 -6.76
CA VAL A 76 11.26 7.95 -6.96
C VAL A 76 12.40 7.18 -6.31
N GLU A 77 12.09 6.14 -5.54
CA GLU A 77 13.09 5.29 -4.90
C GLU A 77 13.98 4.55 -5.92
N ASN A 78 15.27 4.47 -5.60
CA ASN A 78 16.28 3.73 -6.36
C ASN A 78 16.17 2.24 -6.04
N MET A 79 15.49 1.47 -6.91
CA MET A 79 15.37 0.01 -6.72
C MET A 79 16.72 -0.71 -6.83
N THR A 80 17.58 -0.25 -7.75
CA THR A 80 18.92 -0.78 -7.96
C THR A 80 19.91 0.28 -7.55
N LYS A 81 20.69 -0.01 -6.52
CA LYS A 81 21.75 0.86 -6.02
C LYS A 81 23.06 0.50 -6.70
N ASP A 82 23.66 1.46 -7.39
CA ASP A 82 24.95 1.24 -8.05
C ASP A 82 26.11 1.13 -7.05
N ASN A 83 26.00 1.82 -5.91
CA ASN A 83 27.01 1.81 -4.84
C ASN A 83 26.35 1.85 -3.46
N LYS A 84 27.04 1.36 -2.42
CA LYS A 84 26.64 1.42 -1.01
C LYS A 84 26.36 2.84 -0.52
N LEU A 85 27.05 3.84 -1.09
CA LEU A 85 26.88 5.26 -0.77
C LEU A 85 25.85 5.98 -1.66
N SER A 86 25.16 5.27 -2.56
CA SER A 86 24.12 5.88 -3.38
C SER A 86 22.91 6.29 -2.53
N THR A 87 22.28 7.40 -2.92
CA THR A 87 21.05 7.90 -2.30
C THR A 87 19.92 6.90 -2.49
N MET A 88 18.95 6.93 -1.56
CA MET A 88 17.78 6.05 -1.67
C MET A 88 16.77 6.50 -2.71
N PHE A 89 16.76 7.77 -3.07
CA PHE A 89 15.84 8.35 -4.05
C PHE A 89 16.62 8.98 -5.19
N ASN A 90 16.02 9.01 -6.38
CA ASN A 90 16.53 9.76 -7.52
C ASN A 90 16.41 11.26 -7.25
N ASP A 91 17.44 12.01 -7.63
CA ASP A 91 17.46 13.46 -7.47
C ASP A 91 16.51 14.17 -8.46
N VAL A 92 16.12 13.48 -9.54
CA VAL A 92 15.22 14.02 -10.56
C VAL A 92 13.77 13.92 -10.07
N PRO A 93 13.06 15.06 -9.92
CA PRO A 93 11.66 15.07 -9.55
C PRO A 93 10.79 14.58 -10.71
N HIS A 94 9.71 13.88 -10.38
CA HIS A 94 8.72 13.42 -11.34
C HIS A 94 7.34 13.95 -10.95
N THR A 95 6.53 14.29 -11.94
CA THR A 95 5.16 14.77 -11.76
C THR A 95 4.19 13.60 -11.82
N ILE A 96 3.26 13.49 -10.86
CA ILE A 96 2.20 12.48 -10.89
C ILE A 96 1.18 12.84 -11.96
N ILE A 97 0.98 11.98 -12.96
CA ILE A 97 -0.09 12.14 -13.95
C ILE A 97 -1.40 11.57 -13.40
N ASN A 98 -1.37 10.33 -12.93
CA ASN A 98 -2.54 9.59 -12.50
C ASN A 98 -2.22 8.72 -11.28
N LYS A 99 -3.22 8.51 -10.43
CA LYS A 99 -3.14 7.67 -9.24
C LYS A 99 -4.35 6.73 -9.20
N GLU A 100 -4.07 5.43 -9.31
CA GLU A 100 -5.07 4.36 -9.22
C GLU A 100 -4.77 3.51 -7.98
N GLY A 101 -5.42 3.87 -6.86
CA GLY A 101 -5.16 3.23 -5.57
C GLY A 101 -3.71 3.41 -5.12
N ASN A 102 -2.96 2.29 -5.08
CA ASN A 102 -1.54 2.28 -4.73
C ASN A 102 -0.60 2.34 -5.95
N ASP A 103 -1.14 2.28 -7.16
CA ASP A 103 -0.34 2.40 -8.39
C ASP A 103 -0.37 3.83 -8.90
N VAL A 104 0.79 4.34 -9.30
CA VAL A 104 0.99 5.75 -9.65
C VAL A 104 1.73 5.85 -10.97
N GLU A 105 1.15 6.62 -11.89
CA GLU A 105 1.78 6.99 -13.14
C GLU A 105 2.51 8.33 -12.98
N LEU A 106 3.79 8.31 -13.30
CA LEU A 106 4.71 9.42 -13.15
C LEU A 106 5.22 9.84 -14.52
N GLN A 107 5.50 11.13 -14.67
CA GLN A 107 6.18 11.70 -15.81
C GLN A 107 7.40 12.46 -15.36
N ASN A 108 8.50 12.23 -16.06
CA ASN A 108 9.69 13.06 -15.93
C ASN A 108 9.50 14.33 -16.75
N ASP A 109 9.72 15.50 -16.15
CA ASP A 109 9.51 16.78 -16.83
C ASP A 109 10.60 17.06 -17.89
N ASP A 110 11.83 16.57 -17.66
CA ASP A 110 12.98 16.83 -18.54
C ASP A 110 13.04 15.87 -19.73
N SER A 111 12.79 14.58 -19.49
CA SER A 111 12.88 13.54 -20.52
C SER A 111 11.54 13.14 -21.12
N GLY A 112 10.42 13.55 -20.52
CA GLY A 112 9.07 13.16 -20.93
C GLY A 112 8.73 11.68 -20.71
N GLN A 113 9.64 10.90 -20.13
CA GLN A 113 9.45 9.46 -19.89
C GLN A 113 8.35 9.22 -18.86
N ARG A 114 7.52 8.20 -19.12
CA ARG A 114 6.45 7.77 -18.21
C ARG A 114 6.86 6.51 -17.47
N LEU A 115 6.55 6.48 -16.18
CA LEU A 115 6.91 5.38 -15.28
C LEU A 115 5.73 5.02 -14.38
N ARG A 116 5.56 3.72 -14.09
CA ARG A 116 4.59 3.24 -13.10
C ARG A 116 5.30 2.76 -11.84
N ARG A 117 4.86 3.23 -10.67
CA ARG A 117 5.42 2.88 -9.36
C ARG A 117 4.35 2.79 -8.30
N ASN A 118 4.61 1.97 -7.29
CA ASN A 118 3.79 1.94 -6.08
C ASN A 118 4.02 3.22 -5.26
N VAL A 119 2.96 3.77 -4.67
CA VAL A 119 2.98 4.91 -3.74
C VAL A 119 4.06 4.78 -2.65
N VAL A 120 4.32 3.57 -2.15
CA VAL A 120 5.32 3.31 -1.09
C VAL A 120 6.75 3.69 -1.51
N HIS A 121 7.05 3.65 -2.81
CA HIS A 121 8.36 3.99 -3.37
C HIS A 121 8.48 5.47 -3.74
N LEU A 122 7.51 6.29 -3.37
CA LEU A 122 7.45 7.70 -3.70
C LEU A 122 7.59 8.54 -2.45
N LYS A 123 8.40 9.58 -2.55
CA LYS A 123 8.54 10.58 -1.51
C LYS A 123 8.11 11.93 -2.06
N ARG A 124 7.16 12.58 -1.39
CA ARG A 124 6.75 13.95 -1.75
C ARG A 124 7.94 14.89 -1.62
N VAL A 125 8.08 15.80 -2.58
CA VAL A 125 9.05 16.89 -2.49
C VAL A 125 8.49 17.92 -1.51
N GLU A 126 9.22 18.24 -0.43
CA GLU A 126 8.84 19.27 0.54
C GLU A 126 9.67 20.54 0.31
N GLY A 127 9.00 21.71 0.21
CA GLY A 127 9.62 23.01 -0.04
C GLY A 127 9.33 23.59 -1.43
N GLN A 128 9.35 24.93 -1.55
CA GLN A 128 9.34 25.60 -2.86
C GLN A 128 10.64 25.25 -3.57
N TRP A 129 10.57 24.45 -4.63
CA TRP A 129 11.71 24.16 -5.49
C TRP A 129 12.22 25.48 -6.09
N LYS A 130 13.31 26.02 -5.53
CA LYS A 130 14.09 27.07 -6.17
C LYS A 130 15.26 26.38 -6.84
N VAL A 131 15.33 26.48 -8.17
CA VAL A 131 16.51 26.14 -8.92
C VAL A 131 17.64 27.02 -8.39
N CYS A 132 18.65 26.41 -7.77
CA CYS A 132 19.88 27.12 -7.46
C CYS A 132 20.57 27.39 -8.79
N GLU A 133 20.39 28.57 -9.37
CA GLU A 133 21.27 29.01 -10.44
C GLU A 133 22.66 29.22 -9.84
N ASP A 134 23.65 28.54 -10.42
CA ASP A 134 25.05 28.64 -10.01
C ASP A 134 25.52 30.10 -10.06
N GLY A 135 25.72 30.71 -8.89
CA GLY A 135 26.35 32.02 -8.82
C GLY A 135 26.05 32.85 -7.58
N ASN A 136 26.86 32.62 -6.55
CA ASN A 136 27.23 33.59 -5.51
C ASN A 136 26.30 33.72 -4.28
N GLN A 137 26.91 33.44 -3.14
CA GLN A 137 26.37 33.44 -1.79
C GLN A 137 25.93 34.84 -1.32
N LYS A 138 24.75 34.95 -0.69
CA LYS A 138 24.51 35.68 0.58
C LYS A 138 23.03 35.64 1.03
N ASP A 139 22.89 35.17 2.26
CA ASP A 139 21.93 35.53 3.32
C ASP A 139 20.42 35.28 3.13
N CYS A 140 19.91 34.29 3.89
CA CYS A 140 18.63 34.45 4.56
C CYS A 140 18.67 33.78 5.95
N VAL A 141 18.54 34.62 6.97
CA VAL A 141 18.50 34.27 8.39
C VAL A 141 17.17 33.56 8.68
N ASP A 142 17.22 32.33 9.16
CA ASP A 142 16.06 31.66 9.76
C ASP A 142 15.84 32.25 11.16
N THR A 143 14.79 33.05 11.30
CA THR A 143 14.23 33.39 12.62
C THR A 143 12.98 32.53 12.79
N ASN A 144 13.17 31.28 13.24
CA ASN A 144 12.07 30.45 13.71
C ASN A 144 11.92 30.69 15.21
N ASP A 145 11.05 31.63 15.57
CA ASP A 145 10.50 31.74 16.92
C ASP A 145 9.66 30.49 17.20
N ASN A 146 10.19 29.63 18.08
CA ASN A 146 9.44 28.55 18.69
C ASN A 146 8.46 29.16 19.70
N ASN A 147 7.18 29.16 19.39
CA ASN A 147 6.13 29.27 20.42
C ASN A 147 5.58 27.87 20.71
N ASP A 148 6.21 27.23 21.69
CA ASP A 148 5.64 26.15 22.48
C ASP A 148 4.47 26.71 23.31
N ASP A 149 3.25 26.56 22.81
CA ASP A 149 2.05 26.80 23.64
C ASP A 149 1.87 25.63 24.62
N HIS A 150 2.41 25.84 25.81
CA HIS A 150 2.04 25.20 27.06
C HIS A 150 0.52 25.20 27.25
N LYS A 151 -0.15 24.05 27.09
CA LYS A 151 -1.44 23.81 27.73
C LYS A 151 -1.22 23.41 29.19
N GLN A 152 -1.35 24.38 30.10
CA GLN A 152 -1.60 24.12 31.52
C GLN A 152 -3.09 24.38 31.85
N THR A 153 -3.71 23.34 32.41
CA THR A 153 -4.69 23.35 33.52
C THR A 153 -6.09 23.95 33.30
N THR A 154 -7.12 23.11 33.39
CA THR A 154 -8.00 22.95 34.58
C THR A 154 -8.83 21.68 34.41
#